data_AF-A0A4P1RRY8-F1
#
_entry.id   AF-A0A4P1RRY8-F1
#
_cell.length_a   1.000
_cell.length_b   1.000
_cell.length_c   1.000
_cell.angle_alpha   90.00
_cell.angle_beta   90.00
_cell.angle_gamma   90.00
#
_symmetry.space_group_name_H-M   'P 1'
#
loop_
_entity.id
_entity.type
_entity.pdbx_description
1 polymer ?
#
loop_
_entity_poly.entity_id
_entity_poly.type
_entity_poly.pdbx_seq_one_letter_code
_entity_poly.pdbx_strand_id
1 'polypeptide(L)'
;MNFSSEKYNSLNSKDGKGELSMLSFQASKIRLLRSLIIKSETMQVLDFTVFPKAEYDTPIFCANFFTTARTNIVVLDLNPLHDVINQGDYKEKYFRSLIPLGLKYAEVWLELVGSAVKETDESQILCNLQAQHRYLTWRAEKDPGQGVLKKLIGDTLAKDLLRNFLFNGVDELGSKKFSDYFPQYCCEDENKKRNTIGKSFESRPWDANGEFLGE
;
A
#
# COMPACT_ATOMS: atom_id res chain seq x y z
N MET A 1 -8.07 -6.57 -29.63
CA MET A 1 -7.53 -7.91 -29.98
C MET A 1 -6.82 -8.44 -28.76
N ASN A 2 -7.31 -9.54 -28.19
CA ASN A 2 -6.77 -10.18 -27.00
C ASN A 2 -5.52 -10.99 -27.39
N PHE A 3 -4.36 -10.63 -26.87
CA PHE A 3 -3.19 -11.50 -26.84
C PHE A 3 -3.02 -11.96 -25.39
N SER A 4 -3.92 -12.85 -24.96
CA SER A 4 -3.56 -13.76 -23.87
C SER A 4 -2.43 -14.62 -24.41
N SER A 5 -1.27 -14.57 -23.76
CA SER A 5 -0.29 -15.63 -23.94
C SER A 5 -0.96 -16.91 -23.43
N GLU A 6 -1.23 -17.88 -24.31
CA GLU A 6 -1.82 -19.19 -23.92
C GLU A 6 -1.04 -19.85 -22.76
N LYS A 7 0.23 -19.48 -22.60
CA LYS A 7 1.14 -19.95 -21.56
C LYS A 7 0.86 -19.39 -20.16
N TYR A 8 0.25 -18.21 -20.04
CA TYR A 8 0.07 -17.51 -18.76
C TYR A 8 -1.34 -16.96 -18.62
N ASN A 9 -2.26 -17.80 -18.14
CA ASN A 9 -3.66 -17.44 -17.89
C ASN A 9 -4.02 -17.60 -16.39
N SER A 10 -3.87 -18.80 -15.86
CA SER A 10 -4.02 -19.06 -14.41
C SER A 10 -3.03 -20.14 -13.96
N LEU A 11 -2.53 -20.01 -12.73
CA LEU A 11 -1.63 -20.95 -12.07
C LEU A 11 -2.05 -21.10 -10.62
N ASN A 12 -2.01 -22.32 -10.07
CA ASN A 12 -2.15 -22.52 -8.63
C ASN A 12 -0.78 -22.45 -7.95
N SER A 13 -0.76 -22.01 -6.69
CA SER A 13 0.40 -22.11 -5.82
C SER A 13 0.78 -23.57 -5.61
N LYS A 14 2.06 -23.83 -5.27
CA LYS A 14 2.56 -25.20 -5.06
C LYS A 14 1.86 -25.94 -3.93
N ASP A 15 1.39 -25.22 -2.91
CA ASP A 15 0.64 -25.76 -1.77
C ASP A 15 -0.89 -25.81 -2.02
N GLY A 16 -1.34 -25.37 -3.19
CA GLY A 16 -2.76 -25.34 -3.58
C GLY A 16 -3.60 -24.31 -2.85
N LYS A 17 -3.00 -23.45 -2.01
CA LYS A 17 -3.71 -22.47 -1.17
C LYS A 17 -3.85 -21.08 -1.80
N GLY A 18 -3.41 -20.92 -3.04
CA GLY A 18 -3.52 -19.66 -3.76
C GLY A 18 -3.61 -19.83 -5.27
N GLU A 19 -4.21 -18.84 -5.91
CA GLU A 19 -4.39 -18.72 -7.35
C GLU A 19 -3.62 -17.49 -7.86
N LEU A 20 -2.97 -17.62 -9.00
CA LEU A 20 -2.36 -16.54 -9.74
C LEU A 20 -3.10 -16.42 -11.06
N SER A 21 -3.80 -15.32 -11.30
CA SER A 21 -4.47 -15.03 -12.57
C SER A 21 -3.68 -13.95 -13.32
N MET A 22 -3.37 -14.20 -14.60
CA MET A 22 -2.63 -13.26 -15.45
C MET A 22 -3.45 -12.91 -16.68
N LEU A 23 -3.50 -11.62 -17.01
CA LEU A 23 -4.07 -11.14 -18.26
C LEU A 23 -3.07 -10.24 -18.96
N SER A 24 -3.04 -10.31 -20.28
CA SER A 24 -2.22 -9.44 -21.12
C SER A 24 -2.98 -8.97 -22.35
N PHE A 25 -2.73 -7.73 -22.73
CA PHE A 25 -3.34 -7.09 -23.91
C PHE A 25 -2.33 -6.19 -24.61
N GLN A 26 -2.57 -5.95 -25.88
CA GLN A 26 -1.87 -4.96 -26.69
C GLN A 26 -2.89 -4.03 -27.34
N ALA A 27 -2.46 -2.81 -27.65
CA ALA A 27 -3.29 -1.83 -28.35
C ALA A 27 -2.45 -1.02 -29.35
N SER A 28 -3.07 -0.08 -30.05
CA SER A 28 -2.39 0.76 -31.05
C SER A 28 -1.16 1.47 -30.47
N LYS A 29 -1.26 2.01 -29.24
CA LYS A 29 -0.18 2.71 -28.52
C LYS A 29 0.45 1.94 -27.36
N ILE A 30 -0.10 0.78 -27.02
CA ILE A 30 0.29 -0.01 -25.86
C ILE A 30 1.03 -1.26 -26.35
N ARG A 31 2.30 -1.40 -25.94
CA ARG A 31 3.11 -2.58 -26.23
C ARG A 31 2.70 -3.77 -25.37
N LEU A 32 2.38 -3.52 -24.11
CA LEU A 32 1.90 -4.54 -23.18
C LEU A 32 1.13 -3.88 -22.02
N LEU A 33 -0.16 -4.13 -21.93
CA LEU A 33 -0.93 -3.96 -20.70
C LEU A 33 -1.00 -5.34 -20.06
N ARG A 34 -0.65 -5.45 -18.78
CA ARG A 34 -0.77 -6.72 -18.07
C ARG A 34 -1.26 -6.55 -16.64
N SER A 35 -1.96 -7.56 -16.18
CA SER A 35 -2.28 -7.73 -14.76
C SER A 35 -1.77 -9.08 -14.29
N LEU A 36 -1.18 -9.09 -13.11
CA LEU A 36 -1.05 -10.27 -12.27
C LEU A 36 -1.91 -10.03 -11.04
N ILE A 37 -2.82 -10.95 -10.80
CA ILE A 37 -3.63 -10.99 -9.59
C ILE A 37 -3.19 -12.25 -8.85
N ILE A 38 -2.69 -12.10 -7.63
CA ILE A 38 -2.40 -13.23 -6.75
C ILE A 38 -3.44 -13.23 -5.65
N LYS A 39 -4.10 -14.37 -5.49
CA LYS A 39 -5.10 -14.62 -4.46
C LYS A 39 -4.66 -15.78 -3.58
N SER A 40 -4.79 -15.65 -2.28
CA SER A 40 -4.86 -16.78 -1.36
C SER A 40 -5.77 -16.41 -0.18
N GLU A 41 -6.05 -17.38 0.70
CA GLU A 41 -6.65 -17.17 2.04
C GLU A 41 -5.97 -16.02 2.80
N THR A 42 -4.75 -15.75 2.38
CA THR A 42 -3.74 -15.01 3.05
C THR A 42 -2.89 -14.20 2.06
N MET A 43 -3.37 -13.74 0.89
CA MET A 43 -2.70 -12.69 0.08
C MET A 43 -3.55 -12.14 -1.01
N GLN A 44 -3.56 -10.81 -1.12
CA GLN A 44 -3.79 -10.15 -2.39
C GLN A 44 -2.60 -9.37 -2.90
N VAL A 45 -2.33 -9.61 -4.18
CA VAL A 45 -1.47 -8.75 -4.97
C VAL A 45 -2.21 -8.38 -6.24
N LEU A 46 -2.42 -7.08 -6.46
CA LEU A 46 -2.60 -6.56 -7.80
C LEU A 46 -1.27 -6.01 -8.25
N ASP A 47 -0.74 -6.56 -9.33
CA ASP A 47 0.34 -5.95 -10.07
C ASP A 47 -0.19 -5.63 -11.47
N PHE A 48 -0.42 -4.35 -11.73
CA PHE A 48 -0.94 -3.84 -13.00
C PHE A 48 0.01 -2.81 -13.61
N THR A 49 0.33 -2.95 -14.90
CA THR A 49 1.21 -2.01 -15.59
C THR A 49 0.88 -1.94 -17.06
N VAL A 50 1.05 -0.73 -17.58
CA VAL A 50 0.87 -0.42 -18.99
C VAL A 50 2.19 0.07 -19.55
N PHE A 51 2.78 -0.74 -20.43
CA PHE A 51 3.96 -0.38 -21.19
C PHE A 51 3.54 0.19 -22.54
N PRO A 52 3.95 1.43 -22.88
CA PRO A 52 3.71 1.99 -24.22
C PRO A 52 4.59 1.30 -25.26
N LYS A 53 4.23 1.46 -26.54
CA LYS A 53 5.16 1.19 -27.64
C LYS A 53 6.24 2.27 -27.72
N ALA A 54 7.38 1.93 -28.31
CA ALA A 54 8.56 2.78 -28.32
C ALA A 54 8.34 4.12 -29.06
N GLU A 55 7.35 4.19 -29.95
CA GLU A 55 6.96 5.41 -30.66
C GLU A 55 6.18 6.40 -29.77
N TYR A 56 5.76 5.99 -28.58
CA TYR A 56 5.01 6.82 -27.62
C TYR A 56 5.78 6.93 -26.31
N ASP A 57 6.27 8.12 -26.01
CA ASP A 57 7.09 8.42 -24.82
C ASP A 57 6.25 8.61 -23.54
N THR A 58 5.06 8.02 -23.44
CA THR A 58 4.21 8.17 -22.26
C THR A 58 4.83 7.49 -21.03
N PRO A 59 4.63 8.01 -19.81
CA PRO A 59 5.05 7.31 -18.59
C PRO A 59 4.47 5.90 -18.48
N ILE A 60 5.18 5.01 -17.79
CA ILE A 60 4.72 3.66 -17.50
C ILE A 60 3.77 3.73 -16.31
N PHE A 61 2.48 3.44 -16.52
CA PHE A 61 1.52 3.34 -15.43
C PHE A 61 1.78 2.09 -14.61
N CYS A 62 1.94 2.22 -13.30
CA CYS A 62 2.07 1.10 -12.36
C CYS A 62 1.08 1.24 -11.20
N ALA A 63 0.35 0.16 -10.93
CA ALA A 63 -0.47 0.02 -9.75
C ALA A 63 -0.10 -1.31 -9.09
N ASN A 64 0.58 -1.22 -7.96
CA ASN A 64 1.06 -2.34 -7.17
C ASN A 64 0.39 -2.27 -5.80
N PHE A 65 -0.68 -3.03 -5.65
CA PHE A 65 -1.43 -3.08 -4.41
C PHE A 65 -1.13 -4.39 -3.73
N PHE A 66 -0.69 -4.26 -2.49
CA PHE A 66 -0.41 -5.35 -1.62
C PHE A 66 -1.34 -5.24 -0.42
N THR A 67 -2.35 -6.10 -0.39
CA THR A 67 -3.41 -6.04 0.60
C THR A 67 -3.38 -7.27 1.49
N THR A 68 -3.65 -7.03 2.77
CA THR A 68 -3.74 -8.01 3.85
C THR A 68 -4.90 -7.62 4.77
N ALA A 69 -5.35 -8.51 5.66
CA ALA A 69 -6.34 -8.21 6.72
C ALA A 69 -6.08 -6.95 7.56
N ARG A 70 -4.82 -6.51 7.68
CA ARG A 70 -4.42 -5.46 8.64
C ARG A 70 -3.71 -4.27 8.00
N THR A 71 -3.28 -4.40 6.75
CA THR A 71 -2.43 -3.40 6.09
C THR A 71 -2.66 -3.45 4.60
N ASN A 72 -2.69 -2.26 4.01
CA ASN A 72 -2.59 -2.05 2.58
C ASN A 72 -1.29 -1.29 2.30
N ILE A 73 -0.42 -1.87 1.48
CA ILE A 73 0.72 -1.15 0.90
C ILE A 73 0.33 -0.88 -0.55
N VAL A 74 0.20 0.40 -0.88
CA VAL A 74 -0.23 0.86 -2.20
C VAL A 74 0.92 1.66 -2.80
N VAL A 75 1.39 1.22 -3.95
CA VAL A 75 2.21 2.02 -4.85
C VAL A 75 1.39 2.26 -6.10
N LEU A 76 1.04 3.51 -6.35
CA LEU A 76 0.34 3.94 -7.55
C LEU A 76 1.17 5.06 -8.16
N ASP A 77 1.70 4.84 -9.36
CA ASP A 77 2.64 5.78 -9.97
C ASP A 77 2.56 5.80 -11.50
N LEU A 78 2.94 6.95 -12.07
CA LEU A 78 3.27 7.13 -13.47
C LEU A 78 4.79 7.22 -13.59
N ASN A 79 5.45 6.07 -13.71
CA ASN A 79 6.90 6.00 -13.72
C ASN A 79 7.45 6.68 -14.98
N PRO A 80 8.35 7.67 -14.85
CA PRO A 80 8.86 8.40 -16.00
C PRO A 80 9.71 7.49 -16.88
N LEU A 81 9.55 7.60 -18.22
CA LEU A 81 10.41 6.89 -19.17
C LEU A 81 11.80 7.53 -19.30
N HIS A 82 11.87 8.85 -19.08
CA HIS A 82 13.09 9.65 -19.19
C HIS A 82 13.40 10.36 -17.87
N ASP A 83 14.66 10.78 -17.72
CA ASP A 83 15.15 11.41 -16.50
C ASP A 83 14.45 12.76 -16.24
N VAL A 84 13.58 12.81 -15.23
CA VAL A 84 12.84 14.02 -14.84
C VAL A 84 13.64 14.97 -13.93
N ILE A 85 14.84 14.59 -13.49
CA ILE A 85 15.74 15.44 -12.70
C ILE A 85 16.53 16.33 -13.65
N ASN A 86 17.11 15.74 -14.70
CA ASN A 86 17.98 16.46 -15.63
C ASN A 86 17.27 16.90 -16.93
N GLN A 87 16.13 16.29 -17.30
CA GLN A 87 15.37 16.66 -18.51
C GLN A 87 14.04 17.33 -18.16
N GLY A 88 14.07 18.67 -18.05
CA GLY A 88 12.92 19.48 -17.67
C GLY A 88 11.72 19.34 -18.63
N ASP A 89 11.96 19.22 -19.93
CA ASP A 89 10.89 19.18 -20.94
C ASP A 89 9.97 17.96 -20.78
N TYR A 90 10.52 16.79 -20.43
CA TYR A 90 9.73 15.58 -20.21
C TYR A 90 8.88 15.68 -18.93
N LYS A 91 9.47 16.23 -17.86
CA LYS A 91 8.75 16.53 -16.62
C LYS A 91 7.60 17.51 -16.87
N GLU A 92 7.84 18.58 -17.62
CA GLU A 92 6.81 19.56 -17.93
C GLU A 92 5.69 18.97 -18.78
N LYS A 93 6.03 18.17 -19.80
CA LYS A 93 5.06 17.52 -20.68
C LYS A 93 4.07 16.60 -19.95
N TYR A 94 4.55 15.81 -18.98
CA TYR A 94 3.74 14.73 -18.38
C TYR A 94 3.40 14.90 -16.90
N PHE A 95 4.20 15.64 -16.12
CA PHE A 95 4.06 15.69 -14.66
C PHE A 95 3.57 17.03 -14.13
N ARG A 96 3.68 18.13 -14.91
CA ARG A 96 3.17 19.44 -14.51
C ARG A 96 1.69 19.40 -14.11
N SER A 97 0.88 18.67 -14.87
CA SER A 97 -0.56 18.51 -14.62
C SER A 97 -0.89 17.53 -13.50
N LEU A 98 0.07 16.73 -13.03
CA LEU A 98 -0.14 15.75 -11.95
C LEU A 98 0.06 16.38 -10.56
N ILE A 99 0.93 17.40 -10.45
CA ILE A 99 1.18 18.10 -9.18
C ILE A 99 -0.12 18.62 -8.55
N PRO A 100 -1.04 19.27 -9.30
CA PRO A 100 -2.32 19.70 -8.76
C PRO A 100 -3.20 18.56 -8.21
N LEU A 101 -3.06 17.33 -8.70
CA LEU A 101 -3.85 16.19 -8.19
C LEU A 101 -3.44 15.80 -6.76
N GLY A 102 -2.13 15.83 -6.48
CA GLY A 102 -1.62 15.60 -5.12
C GLY A 102 -2.10 16.69 -4.15
N LEU A 103 -2.08 17.95 -4.60
CA LEU A 103 -2.67 19.06 -3.84
C LEU A 103 -4.16 18.86 -3.63
N LYS A 104 -4.90 18.44 -4.66
CA LYS A 104 -6.34 18.20 -4.55
C LYS A 104 -6.69 17.11 -3.54
N TYR A 105 -5.89 16.06 -3.47
CA TYR A 105 -6.08 15.01 -2.47
C TYR A 105 -5.89 15.54 -1.03
N ALA A 106 -4.91 16.41 -0.81
CA ALA A 106 -4.70 17.07 0.48
C ALA A 106 -5.81 18.09 0.80
N GLU A 107 -6.30 18.84 -0.20
CA GLU A 107 -7.45 19.74 -0.05
C GLU A 107 -8.69 18.99 0.42
N VAL A 108 -9.02 17.86 -0.23
CA VAL A 108 -10.16 17.02 0.19
C VAL A 108 -10.00 16.54 1.63
N TRP A 109 -8.79 16.14 2.03
CA TRP A 109 -8.54 15.76 3.42
C TRP A 109 -8.74 16.95 4.40
N LEU A 110 -8.29 18.15 4.05
CA LEU A 110 -8.50 19.35 4.86
C LEU A 110 -9.99 19.73 4.95
N GLU A 111 -10.75 19.54 3.88
CA GLU A 111 -12.21 19.73 3.88
C GLU A 111 -12.90 18.73 4.83
N LEU A 112 -12.45 17.47 4.86
CA LEU A 112 -12.93 16.47 5.83
C LEU A 112 -12.61 16.87 7.27
N VAL A 113 -11.39 17.38 7.52
CA VAL A 113 -11.01 17.89 8.85
C VAL A 113 -11.85 19.09 9.25
N GLY A 114 -12.06 20.04 8.33
CA GLY A 114 -12.85 21.25 8.59
C GLY A 114 -14.34 20.99 8.81
N SER A 115 -14.88 19.91 8.24
CA SER A 115 -16.28 19.50 8.40
C SER A 115 -16.52 18.53 9.56
N ALA A 116 -15.45 18.03 10.20
CA ALA A 116 -15.58 17.10 11.32
C ALA A 116 -16.21 17.76 12.54
N VAL A 117 -17.23 17.12 13.12
CA VAL A 117 -17.87 17.56 14.36
C VAL A 117 -17.08 17.03 15.55
N LYS A 118 -16.81 17.90 16.54
CA LYS A 118 -16.10 17.52 17.76
C LYS A 118 -16.91 16.47 18.55
N GLU A 119 -16.28 15.34 18.82
CA GLU A 119 -16.83 14.33 19.73
C GLU A 119 -16.81 14.85 21.19
N THR A 120 -17.90 14.61 21.91
CA THR A 120 -18.05 14.97 23.32
C THR A 120 -18.28 13.77 24.23
N ASP A 121 -18.63 12.62 23.68
CA ASP A 121 -18.76 11.37 24.43
C ASP A 121 -17.38 10.81 24.80
N GLU A 122 -17.12 10.70 26.11
CA GLU A 122 -15.82 10.26 26.63
C GLU A 122 -15.47 8.82 26.21
N SER A 123 -16.47 7.94 26.11
CA SER A 123 -16.25 6.55 25.69
C SER A 123 -15.82 6.49 24.23
N GLN A 124 -16.46 7.26 23.35
CA GLN A 124 -16.10 7.34 21.94
C GLN A 124 -14.74 7.99 21.74
N ILE A 125 -14.41 9.02 22.52
CA ILE A 125 -13.06 9.62 22.53
C ILE A 125 -12.01 8.58 22.92
N LEU A 126 -12.28 7.77 23.94
CA LEU A 126 -11.37 6.71 24.36
C LEU A 126 -11.21 5.63 23.28
N CYS A 127 -12.29 5.25 22.60
CA CYS A 127 -12.23 4.35 21.44
C CYS A 127 -11.36 4.93 20.31
N ASN A 128 -11.49 6.23 20.02
CA ASN A 128 -10.69 6.91 19.01
C ASN A 128 -9.20 6.93 19.38
N LEU A 129 -8.88 7.24 20.65
CA LEU A 129 -7.52 7.21 21.18
C LEU A 129 -6.91 5.80 21.10
N GLN A 130 -7.67 4.78 21.49
CA GLN A 130 -7.20 3.38 21.40
C GLN A 130 -6.95 2.96 19.95
N ALA A 131 -7.79 3.41 19.00
CA ALA A 131 -7.60 3.13 17.58
C ALA A 131 -6.33 3.82 17.03
N GLN A 132 -6.09 5.08 17.38
CA GLN A 132 -4.86 5.79 17.03
C GLN A 132 -3.63 5.11 17.62
N HIS A 133 -3.65 4.82 18.92
CA HIS A 133 -2.56 4.14 19.61
C HIS A 133 -2.25 2.79 18.96
N ARG A 134 -3.26 1.97 18.64
CA ARG A 134 -3.08 0.70 17.92
C ARG A 134 -2.37 0.87 16.58
N TYR A 135 -2.71 1.90 15.81
CA TYR A 135 -2.05 2.22 14.54
C TYR A 135 -0.58 2.61 14.74
N LEU A 136 -0.30 3.50 15.69
CA LEU A 136 1.06 3.93 16.02
C LEU A 136 1.92 2.75 16.50
N THR A 137 1.40 1.90 17.38
CA THR A 137 2.09 0.68 17.85
C THR A 137 2.46 -0.23 16.68
N TRP A 138 1.58 -0.41 15.70
CA TRP A 138 1.88 -1.20 14.51
C TRP A 138 2.99 -0.59 13.66
N ARG A 139 2.89 0.70 13.34
CA ARG A 139 3.86 1.39 12.48
C ARG A 139 5.24 1.49 13.14
N ALA A 140 5.30 1.80 14.43
CA ALA A 140 6.55 1.84 15.18
C ALA A 140 7.30 0.48 15.18
N GLU A 141 6.58 -0.65 15.04
CA GLU A 141 7.16 -2.00 15.04
C GLU A 141 7.42 -2.54 13.61
N LYS A 142 6.53 -2.28 12.65
CA LYS A 142 6.50 -2.99 11.35
C LYS A 142 6.69 -2.08 10.13
N ASP A 143 6.96 -0.78 10.30
CA ASP A 143 7.13 0.13 9.16
C ASP A 143 8.23 -0.36 8.17
N PRO A 144 7.98 -0.37 6.86
CA PRO A 144 8.95 -0.88 5.89
C PRO A 144 10.20 0.00 5.77
N GLY A 145 10.11 1.30 6.11
CA GLY A 145 11.19 2.28 6.02
C GLY A 145 12.24 2.16 7.12
N GLN A 146 11.98 1.39 8.20
CA GLN A 146 12.90 1.27 9.33
C GLN A 146 14.29 0.78 8.92
N GLY A 147 14.38 -0.17 7.98
CA GLY A 147 15.65 -0.70 7.51
C GLY A 147 16.51 0.34 6.78
N VAL A 148 15.87 1.31 6.11
CA VAL A 148 16.56 2.43 5.46
C VAL A 148 17.06 3.41 6.52
N LEU A 149 16.22 3.79 7.48
CA LEU A 149 16.61 4.69 8.57
C LEU A 149 17.80 4.13 9.35
N LYS A 150 17.76 2.85 9.75
CA LYS A 150 18.87 2.21 10.46
C LYS A 150 20.19 2.26 9.68
N LYS A 151 20.15 2.07 8.36
CA LYS A 151 21.34 2.17 7.50
C LYS A 151 21.89 3.59 7.40
N LEU A 152 21.02 4.59 7.40
CA LEU A 152 21.41 6.00 7.23
C LEU A 152 21.91 6.64 8.52
N ILE A 153 21.23 6.37 9.64
CA ILE A 153 21.43 7.09 10.91
C ILE A 153 21.73 6.18 12.10
N GLY A 154 21.92 4.88 11.87
CA GLY A 154 22.20 3.89 12.91
C GLY A 154 20.95 3.48 13.71
N ASP A 155 21.03 2.33 14.40
CA ASP A 155 19.88 1.75 15.09
C ASP A 155 19.28 2.62 16.18
N THR A 156 20.13 3.24 17.01
CA THR A 156 19.67 4.04 18.16
C THR A 156 18.89 5.27 17.71
N LEU A 157 19.45 6.06 16.79
CA LEU A 157 18.80 7.29 16.31
C LEU A 157 17.59 6.97 15.41
N ALA A 158 17.65 5.88 14.62
CA ALA A 158 16.48 5.42 13.88
C ALA A 158 15.32 5.02 14.80
N LYS A 159 15.61 4.30 15.90
CA LYS A 159 14.60 3.92 16.89
C LYS A 159 13.99 5.16 17.57
N ASP A 160 14.83 6.11 17.96
CA ASP A 160 14.39 7.39 18.53
C ASP A 160 13.48 8.16 17.56
N LEU A 161 13.94 8.40 16.32
CA LEU A 161 13.19 9.11 15.29
C LEU A 161 11.87 8.40 14.93
N LEU A 162 11.84 7.07 14.90
CA LEU A 162 10.61 6.32 14.66
C LEU A 162 9.57 6.54 15.76
N ARG A 163 9.98 6.44 17.02
CA ARG A 163 9.05 6.47 18.16
C ARG A 163 8.67 7.88 18.58
N ASN A 164 9.66 8.76 18.66
CA ASN A 164 9.49 10.10 19.24
C ASN A 164 9.12 11.16 18.20
N PHE A 165 9.28 10.87 16.90
CA PHE A 165 8.92 11.80 15.82
C PHE A 165 7.89 11.21 14.85
N LEU A 166 8.25 10.17 14.09
CA LEU A 166 7.37 9.64 13.03
C LEU A 166 6.06 9.05 13.58
N PHE A 167 6.13 8.38 14.72
CA PHE A 167 5.00 7.74 15.38
C PHE A 167 4.88 8.20 16.85
N ASN A 168 5.16 9.48 17.09
CA ASN A 168 4.92 10.11 18.39
C ASN A 168 3.48 9.86 18.87
N GLY A 169 3.29 9.61 20.15
CA GLY A 169 2.03 9.15 20.73
C GLY A 169 2.01 7.65 21.04
N VAL A 170 2.98 6.86 20.54
CA VAL A 170 3.06 5.42 20.81
C VAL A 170 3.37 5.09 22.28
N ASP A 171 3.99 6.02 23.00
CA ASP A 171 4.32 5.85 24.43
C ASP A 171 3.39 6.69 25.33
N GLU A 172 2.59 7.59 24.76
CA GLU A 172 1.76 8.57 25.47
C GLU A 172 0.25 8.30 25.37
N LEU A 173 -0.24 7.81 24.23
CA LEU A 173 -1.69 7.66 23.98
C LEU A 173 -2.29 6.39 24.58
N GLY A 174 -1.47 5.47 25.11
CA GLY A 174 -1.93 4.21 25.67
C GLY A 174 -0.81 3.38 26.30
N SER A 175 -1.17 2.33 27.04
CA SER A 175 -0.23 1.45 27.75
C SER A 175 -0.15 0.03 27.19
N LYS A 176 -1.04 -0.32 26.24
CA LYS A 176 -1.08 -1.64 25.61
C LYS A 176 0.16 -1.86 24.73
N LYS A 177 0.82 -2.98 24.90
CA LYS A 177 1.99 -3.39 24.10
C LYS A 177 1.56 -3.90 22.72
N PHE A 178 2.55 -4.06 21.82
CA PHE A 178 2.32 -4.68 20.52
C PHE A 178 1.65 -6.05 20.64
N SER A 179 2.08 -6.88 21.61
CA SER A 179 1.49 -8.18 21.93
C SER A 179 0.01 -8.10 22.31
N ASP A 180 -0.42 -7.02 22.94
CA ASP A 180 -1.78 -6.88 23.45
C ASP A 180 -2.76 -6.59 22.30
N TYR A 181 -2.31 -5.84 21.28
CA TYR A 181 -3.08 -5.57 20.06
C TYR A 181 -2.93 -6.64 18.98
N PHE A 182 -1.79 -7.31 18.97
CA PHE A 182 -1.37 -8.21 17.90
C PHE A 182 -0.83 -9.54 18.46
N PRO A 183 -1.58 -10.26 19.32
CA PRO A 183 -1.10 -11.44 20.04
C PRO A 183 -0.64 -12.56 19.12
N GLN A 184 -1.21 -12.63 17.91
CA GLN A 184 -0.79 -13.59 16.88
C GLN A 184 0.67 -13.43 16.43
N TYR A 185 1.40 -12.36 16.78
CA TYR A 185 2.82 -12.19 16.45
C TYR A 185 3.78 -12.65 17.57
N CYS A 186 3.28 -13.21 18.67
CA CYS A 186 4.08 -13.50 19.87
C CYS A 186 4.64 -14.93 19.97
N CYS A 187 4.40 -15.82 19.00
CA CYS A 187 4.96 -17.18 19.01
C CYS A 187 6.42 -17.22 18.51
N GLU A 188 7.28 -18.00 19.19
CA GLU A 188 8.75 -17.92 19.13
C GLU A 188 9.38 -18.16 17.74
N ASP A 189 8.71 -18.88 16.83
CA ASP A 189 9.19 -19.13 15.46
C ASP A 189 8.80 -18.02 14.44
N GLU A 190 7.94 -17.08 14.81
CA GLU A 190 7.34 -16.11 13.88
C GLU A 190 7.82 -14.67 14.06
N ASN A 191 8.66 -14.38 15.06
CA ASN A 191 9.21 -13.04 15.29
C ASN A 191 10.07 -12.50 14.13
N LYS A 192 10.51 -13.36 13.21
CA LYS A 192 11.17 -12.96 11.94
C LYS A 192 10.20 -12.74 10.77
N LYS A 193 8.92 -13.12 10.90
CA LYS A 193 7.91 -12.91 9.86
C LYS A 193 7.21 -11.57 10.07
N ARG A 194 7.15 -10.75 9.02
CA ARG A 194 6.36 -9.51 9.00
C ARG A 194 4.84 -9.78 9.06
N ASN A 195 4.38 -11.02 8.89
CA ASN A 195 2.97 -11.44 8.94
C ASN A 195 2.82 -12.83 9.58
N THR A 196 1.91 -13.00 10.54
CA THR A 196 1.65 -14.28 11.25
C THR A 196 0.32 -14.94 10.88
N ILE A 197 -0.73 -14.16 10.68
CA ILE A 197 -1.86 -14.59 9.85
C ILE A 197 -1.46 -14.15 8.46
N GLY A 198 -1.31 -15.08 7.53
CA GLY A 198 -1.02 -14.67 6.18
C GLY A 198 -2.10 -13.67 5.66
N LYS A 199 -1.76 -12.93 4.62
CA LYS A 199 -2.36 -11.73 4.04
C LYS A 199 -3.80 -11.79 3.38
N SER A 200 -4.94 -12.15 3.96
CA SER A 200 -6.24 -12.41 3.22
C SER A 200 -6.80 -11.38 2.19
N PHE A 201 -7.69 -11.83 1.25
CA PHE A 201 -8.85 -11.16 0.56
C PHE A 201 -9.07 -11.44 -0.96
N GLU A 202 -9.59 -12.56 -1.43
CA GLU A 202 -9.61 -13.01 -2.86
C GLU A 202 -9.94 -12.02 -4.01
N SER A 203 -10.58 -10.87 -3.80
CA SER A 203 -10.83 -9.84 -4.82
C SER A 203 -10.62 -8.45 -4.23
N ARG A 204 -10.70 -7.36 -5.04
CA ARG A 204 -10.79 -6.00 -4.47
C ARG A 204 -11.91 -6.06 -3.45
N PRO A 205 -11.66 -5.92 -2.14
CA PRO A 205 -12.70 -6.21 -1.16
C PRO A 205 -13.64 -5.02 -1.03
N TRP A 206 -13.71 -4.17 -2.06
CA TRP A 206 -14.61 -3.05 -2.19
C TRP A 206 -15.18 -3.01 -3.60
N ASP A 207 -16.47 -2.82 -3.76
CA ASP A 207 -17.08 -2.66 -5.08
C ASP A 207 -16.79 -1.28 -5.70
N ALA A 208 -17.50 -0.94 -6.79
CA ALA A 208 -17.41 0.36 -7.44
C ALA A 208 -17.98 1.51 -6.59
N ASN A 209 -18.83 1.20 -5.60
CA ASN A 209 -19.44 2.15 -4.68
C ASN A 209 -18.62 2.31 -3.38
N GLY A 210 -17.59 1.48 -3.18
CA GLY A 210 -16.74 1.51 -1.99
C GLY A 210 -17.25 0.66 -0.84
N GLU A 211 -18.24 -0.22 -1.06
CA GLU A 211 -18.79 -1.12 -0.05
C GLU A 211 -17.89 -2.34 0.12
N PHE A 212 -17.61 -2.71 1.37
CA PHE A 212 -16.74 -3.86 1.65
C PHE A 212 -17.42 -5.17 1.27
N LEU A 213 -16.79 -5.94 0.36
CA LEU A 213 -17.34 -7.15 -0.24
C LEU A 213 -17.18 -8.41 0.61
N GLY A 214 -16.40 -8.35 1.70
CA GLY A 214 -16.34 -9.38 2.74
C GLY A 214 -16.26 -10.82 2.24
N GLU A 215 -15.10 -11.23 1.71
CA GLU A 215 -14.71 -12.64 1.56
C GLU A 215 -13.51 -12.95 2.48
#